data_AF-T1G6B1-F1
#
_entry.id   AF-T1G6B1-F1
#
_cell.length_a   1.000
_cell.length_b   1.000
_cell.length_c   1.000
_cell.angle_alpha   90.00
_cell.angle_beta   90.00
_cell.angle_gamma   90.00
#
_symmetry.space_group_name_H-M   'P 1'
#
loop_
_entity.id
_entity.type
_entity.pdbx_description
1 polymer ?
#
loop_
_entity_poly.entity_id
_entity_poly.type
_entity_poly.pdbx_seq_one_letter_code
_entity_poly.pdbx_strand_id
1 'polypeptide(L)'
;MFLKPFKQAFHEFYRLCKIAVSLPVSTAACERSFSALRQIKTYIRNSMHDSRLSSVSILAIEKERTLSLHETEIIDVFATSHKNRKMTLL
;
A
#
# COMPACT_ATOMS: atom_id res chain seq x y z
N MET A 1 18.37 -10.83 2.65
CA MET A 1 18.71 -11.67 3.82
C MET A 1 20.19 -12.04 3.84
N PHE A 2 20.81 -12.36 2.69
CA PHE A 2 22.21 -12.80 2.56
C PHE A 2 23.32 -11.78 2.89
N LEU A 3 23.10 -10.47 2.71
CA LEU A 3 24.14 -9.46 2.99
C LEU A 3 24.17 -8.94 4.44
N LYS A 4 23.24 -9.36 5.30
CA LYS A 4 23.20 -8.93 6.73
C LYS A 4 24.52 -9.19 7.49
N PRO A 5 25.21 -10.34 7.37
CA PRO A 5 26.44 -10.59 8.12
C PRO A 5 27.63 -9.72 7.70
N PHE A 6 27.68 -9.22 6.46
CA PHE A 6 28.79 -8.41 5.95
C PHE A 6 28.67 -6.91 6.27
N LYS A 7 27.59 -6.49 6.95
CA LYS A 7 27.31 -5.10 7.29
C LYS A 7 28.44 -4.46 8.13
N GLN A 8 29.11 -5.24 8.96
CA GLN A 8 30.13 -4.75 9.90
C GLN A 8 31.50 -4.54 9.23
N ALA A 9 31.82 -5.34 8.20
CA ALA A 9 33.07 -5.21 7.46
C ALA A 9 32.98 -4.20 6.29
N PHE A 10 31.82 -4.13 5.61
CA PHE A 10 31.64 -3.29 4.42
C PHE A 10 30.33 -2.49 4.47
N HIS A 11 30.31 -1.43 5.29
CA HIS A 11 29.10 -0.63 5.53
C HIS A 11 28.59 0.08 4.26
N GLU A 12 29.48 0.72 3.50
CA GLU A 12 29.10 1.48 2.30
C GLU A 12 28.62 0.56 1.17
N PHE A 13 29.31 -0.56 0.95
CA PHE A 13 28.88 -1.56 -0.03
C PHE A 13 27.51 -2.14 0.31
N TYR A 14 27.28 -2.46 1.59
CA TYR A 14 25.98 -2.92 2.07
C TYR A 14 24.87 -1.89 1.83
N ARG A 15 25.16 -0.60 2.04
CA ARG A 15 24.22 0.49 1.80
C ARG A 15 23.88 0.62 0.31
N LEU A 16 24.89 0.58 -0.56
CA LEU A 16 24.71 0.63 -2.01
C LEU A 16 23.86 -0.55 -2.52
N CYS A 17 24.18 -1.78 -2.10
CA CYS A 17 23.40 -2.95 -2.50
C CYS A 17 21.95 -2.87 -2.01
N LYS A 18 21.70 -2.33 -0.82
CA LYS A 18 20.33 -2.15 -0.32
C LYS A 18 19.54 -1.16 -1.19
N ILE A 19 20.17 -0.06 -1.60
CA ILE A 19 19.55 0.91 -2.52
C ILE A 19 19.30 0.27 -3.88
N ALA A 20 20.31 -0.43 -4.44
CA ALA A 20 20.19 -1.11 -5.73
C ALA A 20 19.04 -2.12 -5.77
N VAL A 21 18.83 -2.89 -4.70
CA VAL A 21 17.72 -3.86 -4.59
C VAL A 21 16.36 -3.16 -4.41
N SER A 22 16.32 -1.96 -3.84
CA SER A 22 15.09 -1.17 -3.71
C SER A 22 14.65 -0.52 -5.01
N LEU A 23 15.58 -0.35 -5.96
CA LEU A 23 15.26 0.21 -7.27
C LEU A 23 14.50 -0.85 -8.09
N PRO A 24 13.32 -0.51 -8.62
CA PRO A 24 12.59 -1.43 -9.49
C PRO A 24 13.39 -1.65 -10.77
N VAL A 25 13.75 -2.90 -11.04
CA VAL A 25 14.46 -3.30 -12.26
C VAL A 25 13.55 -3.22 -13.49
N SER A 26 12.24 -3.19 -13.30
CA SER A 26 11.24 -3.15 -14.38
C SER A 26 10.07 -2.22 -14.07
N THR A 27 9.38 -1.78 -15.12
CA THR A 27 8.15 -0.98 -15.04
C THR A 27 6.93 -1.77 -14.58
N ALA A 28 7.02 -3.10 -14.48
CA ALA A 28 5.90 -3.99 -14.16
C ALA A 28 5.23 -3.65 -12.82
N ALA A 29 5.98 -3.18 -11.82
CA ALA A 29 5.42 -2.75 -10.53
C ALA A 29 4.57 -1.47 -10.67
N CYS A 30 5.02 -0.51 -11.47
CA CYS A 30 4.28 0.70 -11.79
C CYS A 30 3.03 0.37 -12.63
N GLU A 31 3.17 -0.46 -13.67
CA GLU A 31 2.07 -0.91 -14.52
C GLU A 31 0.98 -1.62 -13.72
N ARG A 32 1.37 -2.50 -12.78
CA ARG A 32 0.43 -3.16 -11.86
C ARG A 32 -0.36 -2.12 -11.04
N SER A 33 0.32 -1.10 -10.52
CA SER A 33 -0.31 -0.03 -9.73
C SER A 33 -1.27 0.81 -10.58
N PHE A 34 -0.89 1.18 -11.80
CA PHE A 34 -1.76 1.90 -12.73
C PHE A 34 -2.95 1.07 -13.23
N SER A 35 -2.76 -0.24 -13.43
CA SER A 35 -3.84 -1.16 -13.77
C SER A 35 -4.88 -1.23 -12.65
N ALA A 36 -4.44 -1.35 -11.39
CA ALA A 36 -5.32 -1.29 -10.22
C ALA A 36 -6.06 0.06 -10.12
N LEU A 37 -5.35 1.17 -10.31
CA LEU A 37 -5.96 2.51 -10.34
C LEU A 37 -7.04 2.63 -11.41
N ARG A 38 -6.82 2.09 -12.60
CA ARG A 38 -7.81 2.09 -13.69
C ARG A 38 -9.08 1.31 -13.33
N GLN A 39 -8.96 0.23 -12.55
CA GLN A 39 -10.11 -0.51 -12.04
C GLN A 39 -10.86 0.24 -10.93
N ILE A 40 -10.18 1.05 -10.12
CA ILE A 40 -10.77 1.83 -9.03
C ILE A 40 -11.43 3.12 -9.55
N LYS A 41 -10.76 3.85 -10.44
CA LYS A 41 -11.21 5.14 -10.97
C LYS A 41 -12.09 4.93 -12.20
N THR A 42 -13.34 4.52 -11.96
CA THR A 42 -14.37 4.40 -13.00
C THR A 42 -15.12 5.72 -13.21
N TYR A 43 -15.84 5.85 -14.33
CA TYR A 43 -16.61 7.05 -14.68
C TYR A 43 -17.50 7.56 -13.53
N ILE A 44 -18.24 6.65 -12.89
CA ILE A 44 -19.14 6.95 -11.77
C ILE A 44 -18.38 7.34 -10.49
N ARG A 45 -17.13 6.87 -10.32
CA ARG A 45 -16.29 7.11 -9.14
C ARG A 45 -15.25 8.22 -9.33
N ASN A 46 -15.36 8.99 -10.41
CA ASN A 46 -14.37 10.01 -10.75
C ASN A 46 -14.41 11.23 -9.81
N SER A 47 -15.51 11.44 -9.06
CA SER A 47 -15.66 12.53 -8.08
C SER A 47 -15.00 12.26 -6.72
N MET A 48 -14.40 11.09 -6.51
CA MET A 48 -13.79 10.73 -5.23
C MET A 48 -12.56 11.60 -4.92
N HIS A 49 -12.46 12.10 -3.68
CA HIS A 49 -11.30 12.84 -3.20
C HIS A 49 -10.01 12.00 -3.24
N ASP A 50 -8.88 12.65 -3.54
CA ASP A 50 -7.59 11.99 -3.74
C ASP A 50 -7.11 11.23 -2.50
N SER A 51 -7.40 11.71 -1.29
CA SER A 51 -7.06 11.00 -0.05
C SER A 51 -7.76 9.64 0.05
N ARG A 52 -9.03 9.57 -0.34
CA ARG A 52 -9.80 8.32 -0.36
C ARG A 52 -9.32 7.42 -1.49
N LEU A 53 -9.06 7.98 -2.67
CA LEU A 53 -8.50 7.24 -3.79
C LEU A 53 -7.18 6.57 -3.42
N SER A 54 -6.26 7.31 -2.81
CA SER A 54 -4.96 6.79 -2.35
C SER A 54 -5.13 5.64 -1.37
N SER A 55 -6.00 5.81 -0.36
CA SER A 55 -6.26 4.79 0.66
C SER A 55 -6.80 3.49 0.05
N VAL A 56 -7.79 3.59 -0.87
CA VAL A 56 -8.36 2.42 -1.56
C VAL A 56 -7.35 1.77 -2.50
N SER A 57 -6.50 2.57 -3.15
CA SER A 57 -5.47 2.08 -4.06
C SER A 57 -4.44 1.21 -3.35
N ILE A 58 -4.02 1.61 -2.13
CA ILE A 58 -3.12 0.81 -1.30
C ILE A 58 -3.74 -0.56 -1.00
N LEU A 59 -5.01 -0.59 -0.57
CA LEU A 59 -5.71 -1.84 -0.25
C LEU A 59 -5.83 -2.77 -1.47
N ALA A 60 -6.04 -2.21 -2.66
CA ALA A 60 -6.16 -2.97 -3.90
C ALA A 60 -4.82 -3.50 -4.42
N ILE A 61 -3.75 -2.71 -4.31
CA ILE A 61 -2.39 -3.13 -4.71
C ILE A 61 -1.87 -4.21 -3.74
N GLU A 62 -2.10 -4.01 -2.44
CA GLU A 62 -1.66 -4.91 -1.37
C GLU A 62 -2.72 -5.96 -1.02
N LYS A 63 -3.42 -6.49 -2.03
CA LYS A 63 -4.58 -7.37 -1.84
C LYS A 63 -4.31 -8.56 -0.92
N GLU A 64 -3.15 -9.21 -1.03
CA GLU A 64 -2.82 -10.35 -0.17
C GLU A 64 -2.73 -9.97 1.30
N ARG A 65 -2.11 -8.82 1.60
CA ARG A 65 -2.07 -8.29 2.96
C ARG A 65 -3.46 -7.88 3.41
N THR A 66 -4.25 -7.24 2.55
CA THR A 66 -5.63 -6.86 2.83
C THR A 66 -6.50 -8.06 3.21
N LEU A 67 -6.34 -9.19 2.50
CA LEU A 67 -7.07 -10.43 2.78
C LEU A 67 -6.63 -11.12 4.09
N SER A 68 -5.41 -10.85 4.56
CA SER A 68 -4.94 -11.37 5.85
C SER A 68 -5.42 -10.59 7.08
N LEU A 69 -6.06 -9.42 6.89
CA LEU A 69 -6.62 -8.69 8.03
C LEU A 69 -7.88 -9.38 8.57
N HIS A 70 -8.03 -9.37 9.89
CA HIS A 70 -9.26 -9.81 10.55
C HIS A 70 -10.34 -8.73 10.44
N GLU A 71 -11.45 -9.08 9.80
CA GLU A 71 -12.59 -8.17 9.62
C GLU A 71 -13.17 -7.69 10.96
N THR A 72 -13.19 -8.56 11.97
CA THR A 72 -13.70 -8.25 13.31
C THR A 72 -12.91 -7.13 13.98
N GLU A 73 -11.58 -7.16 13.87
CA GLU A 73 -10.71 -6.13 14.44
C GLU A 73 -10.92 -4.78 13.74
N ILE A 74 -11.11 -4.79 12.42
CA ILE A 74 -11.38 -3.57 11.66
C ILE A 74 -12.71 -2.95 12.10
N ILE A 75 -13.75 -3.77 12.31
CA ILE A 75 -15.06 -3.31 12.76
C ILE A 75 -14.97 -2.71 14.16
N ASP A 76 -14.25 -3.36 15.09
CA ASP A 76 -14.08 -2.86 16.46
C ASP A 76 -13.29 -1.55 16.50
N VAL A 77 -12.22 -1.44 15.70
CA VAL A 77 -11.44 -0.20 15.56
C VAL A 77 -12.28 0.92 14.95
N PHE A 78 -13.09 0.60 13.93
CA PHE A 78 -14.00 1.58 13.35
C PHE A 78 -15.06 2.05 14.35
N ALA A 79 -15.67 1.13 15.10
CA ALA A 79 -16.70 1.41 16.09
C ALA A 79 -16.18 2.23 17.28
N THR A 80 -14.94 1.99 17.72
CA THR A 80 -14.30 2.76 18.81
C THR A 80 -13.82 4.13 18.36
N SER A 81 -13.32 4.25 17.13
CA SER A 81 -12.78 5.50 16.58
C SER A 81 -13.86 6.49 16.14
N HIS A 82 -14.97 6.02 15.57
CA HIS A 82 -16.07 6.87 15.14
C HIS A 82 -17.15 7.02 16.22
N LYS A 83 -17.17 8.17 16.90
CA LYS A 83 -18.28 8.56 17.80
C LYS A 83 -19.64 8.70 17.09
N ASN A 84 -19.63 8.85 15.77
CA ASN A 84 -20.82 8.93 14.93
C ASN A 84 -20.78 7.80 13.91
N ARG A 85 -21.67 6.81 14.04
CA ARG A 85 -21.80 5.62 13.16
C ARG A 85 -22.24 5.95 11.72
N LYS A 86 -22.03 7.19 11.28
CA LYS A 86 -22.34 7.68 9.93
C LYS A 86 -21.04 7.95 9.20
N MET A 87 -20.84 7.26 8.09
CA MET A 87 -19.81 7.62 7.14
C MET A 87 -20.33 8.84 6.37
N THR A 88 -19.83 10.04 6.69
CA THR A 88 -20.19 11.25 5.94
C THR A 88 -19.55 11.14 4.56
N LEU A 89 -20.35 10.70 3.59
CA LEU A 89 -20.03 10.74 2.17
C LEU A 89 -20.19 12.20 1.72
N LEU A 90 -19.11 12.98 1.80
CA LEU A 90 -18.96 14.23 1.07
C LEU A 90 -18.54 13.93 -0.38
#